data_AF-A0A3E4KUG6-F1
#
_entry.id   AF-A0A3E4KUG6-F1
#
_cell.length_a   1.000
_cell.length_b   1.000
_cell.length_c   1.000
_cell.angle_alpha   90.00
_cell.angle_beta   90.00
_cell.angle_gamma   90.00
#
_symmetry.space_group_name_H-M   'P 1'
#
loop_
_entity.id
_entity.type
_entity.pdbx_description
1 polymer ?
#
loop_
_entity_poly.entity_id
_entity_poly.type
_entity_poly.pdbx_seq_one_letter_code
_entity_poly.pdbx_strand_id
1 'polypeptide(L)'
;MNTKTLDQIKDEYYGEVGMPERDRLERELVALRIGFKIRSAREKLDLTQAELASRIDKKRTFISKVENDGENITLKTLFDIVERGLGGKLNIEVQL
;
A
#
# COMPACT_ATOMS: atom_id res chain seq x y z
N MET A 1 -8.00 -7.39 -31.05
CA MET A 1 -7.13 -6.35 -30.42
C MET A 1 -5.90 -7.05 -29.88
N ASN A 2 -4.71 -6.49 -30.09
CA ASN A 2 -3.47 -7.04 -29.54
C ASN A 2 -3.20 -6.35 -28.19
N THR A 3 -3.82 -6.84 -27.12
CA THR A 3 -3.70 -6.28 -25.77
C THR A 3 -2.55 -6.94 -25.02
N LYS A 4 -1.54 -6.15 -24.65
CA LYS A 4 -0.45 -6.59 -23.77
C LYS A 4 -0.89 -6.52 -22.31
N THR A 5 -0.43 -7.45 -21.49
CA THR A 5 -0.60 -7.38 -20.04
C THR A 5 0.32 -6.32 -19.45
N LEU A 6 -0.01 -5.85 -18.24
CA LEU A 6 0.85 -4.90 -17.52
C LEU A 6 2.26 -5.47 -17.32
N ASP A 7 2.39 -6.79 -17.08
CA ASP A 7 3.68 -7.45 -16.95
C ASP A 7 4.44 -7.49 -18.28
N GLN A 8 3.79 -7.79 -19.40
CA GLN A 8 4.42 -7.73 -20.72
C GLN A 8 4.95 -6.34 -21.06
N ILE A 9 4.19 -5.29 -20.73
CA ILE A 9 4.64 -3.91 -20.89
C ILE A 9 5.84 -3.64 -19.98
N LYS A 10 5.77 -4.09 -18.73
CA LYS A 10 6.85 -3.88 -17.78
C LYS A 10 8.15 -4.57 -18.19
N ASP A 11 8.07 -5.79 -18.69
CA ASP A 11 9.23 -6.54 -19.17
C ASP A 11 9.87 -5.83 -20.39
N GLU A 12 9.05 -5.27 -21.28
CA GLU A 12 9.50 -4.52 -22.47
C GLU A 12 10.21 -3.21 -22.12
N TYR A 13 9.74 -2.46 -21.12
CA TYR A 13 10.27 -1.12 -20.79
C TYR A 13 11.29 -1.09 -19.64
N TYR A 14 11.20 -2.03 -18.71
CA TYR A 14 12.00 -2.04 -17.47
C TYR A 14 12.81 -3.34 -17.28
N GLY A 15 12.67 -4.29 -18.20
CA GLY A 15 13.31 -5.60 -18.12
C GLY A 15 12.53 -6.60 -17.25
N GLU A 16 12.94 -7.86 -17.36
CA GLU A 16 12.35 -8.96 -16.59
C GLU A 16 12.60 -8.81 -15.08
N VAL A 17 11.83 -9.55 -14.28
CA VAL A 17 11.98 -9.61 -12.82
C VAL A 17 13.43 -9.96 -12.44
N GLY A 18 14.03 -9.17 -11.53
CA GLY A 18 15.43 -9.31 -11.12
C GLY A 18 16.41 -8.40 -11.87
N MET A 19 15.96 -7.68 -12.91
CA MET A 19 16.77 -6.61 -13.51
C MET A 19 16.82 -5.37 -12.61
N PRO A 20 17.94 -4.63 -12.54
CA PRO A 20 18.07 -3.47 -11.63
C PRO A 20 16.99 -2.40 -11.79
N GLU A 21 16.60 -2.07 -13.04
CA GLU A 21 15.57 -1.06 -13.30
C GLU A 21 14.17 -1.56 -12.90
N ARG A 22 13.89 -2.83 -13.19
CA ARG A 22 12.68 -3.54 -12.75
C ARG A 22 12.56 -3.55 -11.23
N ASP A 23 13.63 -3.88 -10.53
CA ASP A 23 13.69 -3.92 -9.08
C ASP A 23 13.54 -2.52 -8.46
N ARG A 24 14.14 -1.49 -9.08
CA ARG A 24 13.96 -0.10 -8.64
C ARG A 24 12.50 0.32 -8.74
N LEU A 25 11.87 0.08 -9.89
CA LEU A 25 10.45 0.36 -10.10
C LEU A 25 9.57 -0.37 -9.09
N GLU A 26 9.79 -1.67 -8.90
CA GLU A 26 8.99 -2.47 -7.98
C GLU A 26 9.15 -1.99 -6.53
N ARG A 27 10.37 -1.56 -6.11
CA ARG A 27 10.61 -0.94 -4.80
C ARG A 27 9.87 0.38 -4.62
N GLU A 28 9.90 1.26 -5.61
CA GLU A 28 9.15 2.53 -5.60
C GLU A 28 7.63 2.26 -5.48
N LEU A 29 7.13 1.20 -6.12
CA LEU A 29 5.72 0.80 -6.06
C LEU A 29 5.30 0.14 -4.73
N VAL A 30 6.23 -0.32 -3.88
CA VAL A 30 5.87 -0.99 -2.61
C VAL A 30 5.04 -0.07 -1.72
N ALA A 31 5.46 1.19 -1.54
CA ALA A 31 4.77 2.17 -0.71
C ALA A 31 3.34 2.43 -1.21
N LEU A 32 3.19 2.61 -2.53
CA LEU A 32 1.90 2.80 -3.17
C LEU A 32 0.97 1.58 -2.99
N ARG A 33 1.52 0.36 -3.11
CA ARG A 33 0.77 -0.89 -2.90
C ARG A 33 0.24 -1.01 -1.47
N ILE A 34 1.02 -0.58 -0.47
CA ILE A 34 0.58 -0.59 0.94
C ILE A 34 -0.60 0.36 1.13
N GLY A 35 -0.48 1.61 0.65
CA GLY A 35 -1.56 2.60 0.72
C GLY A 35 -2.85 2.11 0.06
N PHE A 36 -2.72 1.50 -1.12
CA PHE A 36 -3.85 0.88 -1.82
C PHE A 36 -4.50 -0.26 -1.02
N LYS A 37 -3.71 -1.17 -0.42
CA LYS A 37 -4.23 -2.27 0.40
C LYS A 37 -5.02 -1.75 1.62
N ILE A 38 -4.53 -0.70 2.28
CA ILE A 38 -5.23 -0.05 3.40
C ILE A 38 -6.56 0.53 2.93
N ARG A 39 -6.55 1.27 1.81
CA ARG A 39 -7.75 1.85 1.21
C ARG A 39 -8.79 0.78 0.86
N SER A 40 -8.37 -0.30 0.19
CA SER A 40 -9.27 -1.40 -0.17
C SER A 40 -9.85 -2.09 1.07
N ALA A 41 -9.06 -2.29 2.13
CA ALA A 41 -9.55 -2.86 3.37
C ALA A 41 -10.56 -1.94 4.06
N ARG A 42 -10.29 -0.63 4.08
CA ARG A 42 -11.20 0.38 4.61
C ARG A 42 -12.53 0.38 3.86
N GLU A 43 -12.49 0.38 2.52
CA GLU A 43 -13.69 0.37 1.66
C GLU A 43 -14.49 -0.93 1.82
N LYS A 44 -13.83 -2.08 2.00
CA LYS A 44 -14.51 -3.36 2.31
C LYS A 44 -15.25 -3.38 3.65
N LEU A 45 -14.88 -2.49 4.57
CA LEU A 45 -15.54 -2.31 5.86
C LEU A 45 -16.55 -1.16 5.85
N ASP A 46 -16.84 -0.58 4.67
CA ASP A 46 -17.71 0.57 4.48
C ASP A 46 -17.34 1.79 5.35
N LEU A 47 -16.03 1.98 5.60
CA LEU A 47 -15.53 3.09 6.41
C LEU A 47 -15.09 4.27 5.55
N THR A 48 -15.42 5.47 5.99
CA THR A 48 -14.81 6.70 5.49
C THR A 48 -13.39 6.87 6.04
N GLN A 49 -12.59 7.70 5.36
CA GLN A 49 -11.25 8.05 5.86
C GLN A 49 -11.30 8.76 7.23
N ALA A 50 -12.38 9.49 7.51
CA ALA A 50 -12.54 10.19 8.79
C ALA A 50 -12.83 9.20 9.92
N GLU A 51 -13.71 8.22 9.69
CA GLU A 51 -14.01 7.18 10.68
C GLU A 51 -12.79 6.31 10.99
N LEU A 52 -12.03 5.89 9.97
CA LEU A 52 -10.79 5.16 10.20
C LEU A 52 -9.79 6.01 11.00
N ALA A 53 -9.66 7.30 10.69
CA ALA A 53 -8.77 8.21 11.41
C ALA A 53 -9.18 8.37 12.89
N SER A 54 -10.48 8.50 13.17
CA SER A 54 -11.02 8.59 14.53
C SER A 54 -10.71 7.35 15.38
N ARG A 55 -10.73 6.15 14.79
CA ARG A 55 -10.41 4.90 15.52
C ARG A 55 -8.97 4.83 16.01
N ILE A 56 -8.06 5.57 15.37
CA ILE A 56 -6.63 5.57 15.70
C ILE A 56 -6.15 6.92 16.27
N ASP A 57 -7.07 7.80 16.63
CA ASP A 57 -6.81 9.14 17.14
C ASP A 57 -5.90 9.98 16.20
N LYS A 58 -6.30 10.04 14.93
CA LYS A 58 -5.63 10.82 13.87
C LYS A 58 -6.61 11.69 13.11
N LYS A 59 -6.07 12.65 12.35
CA LYS A 59 -6.86 13.48 11.43
C LYS A 59 -7.15 12.72 10.13
N ARG A 60 -8.30 12.98 9.49
CA ARG A 60 -8.64 12.44 8.15
C ARG A 60 -7.49 12.61 7.13
N THR A 61 -6.82 13.76 7.15
CA THR A 61 -5.71 14.07 6.24
C THR A 61 -4.52 13.13 6.41
N PHE A 62 -4.33 12.55 7.59
CA PHE A 62 -3.31 11.52 7.83
C PHE A 62 -3.63 10.23 7.06
N ILE A 63 -4.86 9.72 7.17
CA ILE A 63 -5.31 8.54 6.40
C ILE A 63 -5.25 8.82 4.90
N SER A 64 -5.66 10.01 4.47
CA SER A 64 -5.55 10.42 3.07
C SER A 64 -4.11 10.39 2.55
N LYS A 65 -3.11 10.79 3.35
CA LYS A 65 -1.69 10.70 2.95
C LYS A 65 -1.22 9.26 2.90
N VAL A 66 -1.55 8.47 3.91
CA VAL A 66 -1.21 7.03 3.97
C VAL A 66 -1.74 6.29 2.74
N GLU A 67 -2.98 6.55 2.34
CA GLU A 67 -3.63 5.83 1.24
C GLU A 67 -3.15 6.24 -0.16
N ASN A 68 -2.67 7.48 -0.33
CA ASN A 68 -2.33 8.02 -1.66
C ASN A 68 -0.84 8.18 -1.92
N ASP A 69 -0.04 8.45 -0.88
CA ASP A 69 1.39 8.77 -1.01
C ASP A 69 2.25 7.59 -0.56
N GLY A 70 1.83 6.89 0.51
CA GLY A 70 2.50 5.68 1.01
C GLY A 70 3.92 5.87 1.54
N GLU A 71 4.59 6.98 1.23
CA GLU A 71 5.97 7.27 1.61
C GLU A 71 6.10 7.47 3.12
N ASN A 72 7.18 6.92 3.69
CA ASN A 72 7.59 7.09 5.09
C ASN A 72 6.57 6.66 6.16
N ILE A 73 5.71 5.67 5.86
CA ILE A 73 4.86 5.05 6.88
C ILE A 73 5.71 4.21 7.83
N THR A 74 5.59 4.48 9.14
CA THR A 74 6.28 3.66 10.16
C THR A 74 5.54 2.35 10.42
N LEU A 75 6.26 1.31 10.88
CA LEU A 75 5.62 0.06 11.30
C LEU A 75 4.56 0.28 12.39
N LYS A 76 4.82 1.16 13.36
CA LYS A 76 3.84 1.54 14.39
C LYS A 76 2.54 2.08 13.77
N THR A 77 2.66 2.92 12.75
CA THR A 77 1.49 3.43 12.01
C THR A 77 0.73 2.32 11.31
N LEU A 78 1.42 1.37 10.69
CA LEU A 78 0.77 0.21 10.08
C LEU A 78 0.02 -0.63 11.11
N PHE A 79 0.63 -0.90 12.26
CA PHE A 79 -0.03 -1.61 13.36
C PHE A 79 -1.29 -0.87 13.85
N ASP A 80 -1.18 0.44 14.10
CA ASP A 80 -2.33 1.24 14.54
C ASP A 80 -3.47 1.18 13.50
N ILE A 81 -3.17 1.36 12.22
CA ILE A 81 -4.19 1.35 11.15
C ILE A 81 -4.80 -0.03 11.00
N VAL A 82 -3.99 -1.08 10.92
CA VAL A 82 -4.46 -2.43 10.60
C VAL A 82 -5.17 -3.06 11.79
N GLU A 83 -4.57 -3.03 12.98
CA GLU A 83 -5.12 -3.76 14.13
C GLU A 83 -6.15 -2.94 14.89
N ARG A 84 -5.87 -1.67 15.18
CA ARG A 84 -6.81 -0.80 15.93
C ARG A 84 -7.86 -0.16 15.04
N GLY A 85 -7.47 0.30 13.85
CA GLY A 85 -8.36 0.98 12.92
C GLY A 85 -9.29 0.03 12.17
N LEU A 86 -8.70 -0.98 11.51
CA LEU A 86 -9.41 -1.92 10.64
C LEU A 86 -9.83 -3.21 11.37
N GLY A 87 -9.29 -3.51 12.56
CA GLY A 87 -9.59 -4.75 13.29
C GLY A 87 -8.98 -6.00 12.67
N GLY A 88 -7.96 -5.84 11.82
CA GLY A 88 -7.24 -6.92 11.16
C GLY A 88 -6.02 -7.40 11.95
N LYS A 89 -5.13 -8.13 11.26
CA LYS A 89 -3.82 -8.55 11.78
C LYS A 89 -2.72 -8.18 10.79
N LEU A 90 -1.64 -7.60 11.27
CA LEU A 90 -0.47 -7.29 10.44
C LEU A 90 0.55 -8.43 10.54
N ASN A 91 0.86 -9.06 9.41
CA ASN A 91 1.94 -10.05 9.31
C ASN A 91 3.14 -9.41 8.61
N ILE A 92 4.31 -9.49 9.25
CA ILE A 92 5.58 -8.98 8.71
C ILE A 92 6.54 -10.17 8.62
N GLU A 93 7.10 -10.38 7.43
CA GLU A 93 8.10 -11.42 7.16
C GLU A 93 9.40 -10.74 6.70
N VAL A 94 10.53 -11.23 7.21
CA VAL A 94 11.86 -10.78 6.81
C VAL A 94 12.63 -12.02 6.35
N GLN A 95 13.16 -11.96 5.12
CA GLN A 95 14.00 -13.01 4.53
C GLN A 95 15.43 -12.47 4.39
N LEU A 96 16.42 -13.32 4.65
CA LEU A 96 17.86 -13.00 4.59
C LEU A 96 18.50 -13.61 3.35
#